data_AF-A0A7X9HFA1-F1
#
_entry.id   AF-A0A7X9HFA1-F1
#
_cell.length_a   1.000
_cell.length_b   1.000
_cell.length_c   1.000
_cell.angle_alpha   90.00
_cell.angle_beta   90.00
_cell.angle_gamma   90.00
#
_symmetry.space_group_name_H-M   'P 1'
#
loop_
_entity.id
_entity.type
_entity.pdbx_description
1 polymer ?
#
loop_
_entity_poly.entity_id
_entity_poly.type
_entity_poly.pdbx_seq_one_letter_code
_entity_poly.pdbx_strand_id
1 'polypeptide(L)'
;PVLSCADGVVVRADIDYVPPTEEEWKSLSQYYQKNPATFIKRSFGGRQVWIDHGNGILSTYNHLSKIDGKINTGVRVKKGQRIGWVGNSGLLGEAQGQKWGQHLHFELWVDGIYLGYNMSLVDIKRYLRWIFAIRDMEEN
;
A
#
# COMPACT_ATOMS: atom_id res chain seq x y z
N PRO A 1 7.34 -2.10 -12.50
CA PRO A 1 6.77 -0.78 -12.15
C PRO A 1 5.52 -0.99 -11.30
N VAL A 2 5.15 -0.04 -10.45
CA VAL A 2 3.90 -0.05 -9.69
C VAL A 2 2.94 0.95 -10.32
N LEU A 3 1.73 0.51 -10.60
CA LEU A 3 0.71 1.29 -11.32
C LEU A 3 -0.51 1.47 -10.41
N SER A 4 -1.19 2.60 -10.53
CA SER A 4 -2.46 2.83 -9.84
C SER A 4 -3.52 1.83 -10.32
N CYS A 5 -4.21 1.17 -9.39
CA CYS A 5 -5.27 0.21 -9.71
C CYS A 5 -6.55 0.87 -10.27
N ALA A 6 -6.75 2.16 -9.97
CA ALA A 6 -7.91 2.95 -10.40
C ALA A 6 -7.58 4.45 -10.49
N ASP A 7 -8.52 5.24 -11.02
CA ASP A 7 -8.46 6.70 -10.98
C ASP A 7 -8.57 7.20 -9.53
N GLY A 8 -7.89 8.28 -9.16
CA GLY A 8 -8.01 8.83 -7.81
C GLY A 8 -7.15 10.06 -7.55
N VAL A 9 -7.11 10.50 -6.29
CA VAL A 9 -6.28 11.59 -5.79
C VAL A 9 -5.27 11.04 -4.79
N VAL A 10 -4.00 11.37 -4.97
CA VAL A 10 -2.94 10.99 -4.03
C VAL A 10 -3.15 11.75 -2.72
N VAL A 11 -3.33 11.04 -1.61
CA VAL A 11 -3.53 11.63 -0.27
C VAL A 11 -2.30 11.48 0.64
N ARG A 12 -1.35 10.63 0.24
CA ARG A 12 -0.05 10.48 0.89
C ARG A 12 1.00 10.04 -0.13
N ALA A 13 2.18 10.63 -0.06
CA ALA A 13 3.37 10.21 -0.78
C ALA A 13 4.59 10.44 0.12
N ASP A 14 5.22 9.37 0.60
CA ASP A 14 6.36 9.46 1.52
C ASP A 14 7.68 9.61 0.74
N ILE A 15 7.78 10.72 0.01
CA ILE A 15 8.92 11.04 -0.87
C ILE A 15 10.20 11.28 -0.09
N ASP A 16 10.07 11.89 1.09
CA ASP A 16 11.18 12.24 1.99
C ASP A 16 11.50 11.11 2.99
N TYR A 17 11.08 9.88 2.68
CA TYR A 17 11.35 8.72 3.52
C TYR A 17 12.86 8.49 3.69
N VAL A 18 13.26 8.35 4.96
CA VAL A 18 14.62 7.99 5.36
C VAL A 18 14.59 6.57 5.95
N PRO A 19 15.45 5.65 5.47
CA PRO A 19 15.53 4.31 6.01
C PRO A 19 16.05 4.33 7.45
N PRO A 20 15.43 3.57 8.38
CA PRO A 20 15.98 3.40 9.72
C PRO A 20 17.25 2.55 9.66
N THR A 21 18.11 2.70 10.66
CA THR A 21 19.16 1.72 10.96
C THR A 21 18.56 0.37 11.32
N GLU A 22 19.36 -0.70 11.26
CA GLU A 22 18.89 -2.04 11.67
C GLU A 22 18.41 -2.09 13.13
N GLU A 23 19.05 -1.34 14.03
CA GLU A 23 18.66 -1.27 15.44
C GLU A 23 17.34 -0.52 15.65
N GLU A 24 17.17 0.62 14.99
CA GLU A 24 15.89 1.35 14.98
C GLU A 24 14.78 0.50 14.38
N TRP A 25 15.06 -0.22 13.28
CA TRP A 25 14.09 -1.11 12.65
C TRP A 25 13.64 -2.22 13.60
N LYS A 26 14.57 -2.87 14.33
CA LYS A 26 14.26 -3.89 15.33
C LYS A 26 13.36 -3.33 16.43
N SER A 27 13.68 -2.14 16.92
CA SER A 27 12.92 -1.46 17.96
C SER A 27 11.50 -1.09 17.49
N LEU A 28 11.38 -0.50 16.30
CA LEU A 28 10.09 -0.18 15.68
C LEU A 28 9.25 -1.43 15.40
N SER A 29 9.88 -2.51 14.91
CA SER A 29 9.21 -3.77 14.63
C SER A 29 8.60 -4.38 15.91
N GLN A 30 9.36 -4.41 17.00
CA GLN A 30 8.86 -4.89 18.30
C GLN A 30 7.71 -4.02 18.83
N TYR A 31 7.80 -2.70 18.66
CA TYR A 31 6.75 -1.78 19.06
C TYR A 31 5.45 -2.05 18.29
N TYR A 32 5.49 -2.11 16.97
CA TYR A 32 4.30 -2.27 16.12
C TYR A 32 3.68 -3.67 16.18
N GLN A 33 4.45 -4.70 16.49
CA GLN A 33 3.89 -6.03 16.78
C GLN A 33 2.97 -6.03 18.02
N LYS A 34 3.28 -5.19 19.00
CA LYS A 34 2.48 -5.04 20.24
C LYS A 34 1.41 -3.95 20.13
N ASN A 35 1.60 -2.99 19.21
CA ASN A 35 0.75 -1.81 19.05
C ASN A 35 0.31 -1.67 17.58
N PRO A 36 -0.73 -2.39 17.15
CA PRO A 36 -1.23 -2.27 15.79
C PRO A 36 -1.68 -0.83 15.52
N ALA A 37 -1.11 -0.21 14.50
CA ALA A 37 -1.41 1.17 14.13
C ALA A 37 -2.63 1.26 13.20
N THR A 38 -3.45 2.28 13.41
CA THR A 38 -4.48 2.68 12.45
C THR A 38 -3.84 3.22 11.17
N PHE A 39 -4.63 3.33 10.10
CA PHE A 39 -4.14 3.76 8.78
C PHE A 39 -3.34 5.07 8.82
N ILE A 40 -3.76 6.05 9.62
CA ILE A 40 -3.10 7.35 9.79
C ILE A 40 -1.74 7.23 10.48
N LYS A 41 -1.59 6.28 11.40
CA LYS A 41 -0.39 6.11 12.24
C LYS A 41 0.62 5.10 11.67
N ARG A 42 0.33 4.47 10.53
CA ARG A 42 1.22 3.45 9.95
C ARG A 42 2.49 4.07 9.39
N SER A 43 3.61 3.85 10.08
CA SER A 43 4.96 4.29 9.66
C SER A 43 5.84 3.17 9.08
N PHE A 44 5.38 1.91 9.10
CA PHE A 44 6.21 0.75 8.73
C PHE A 44 6.12 0.35 7.24
N GLY A 45 5.42 1.13 6.41
CA GLY A 45 5.30 0.83 4.98
C GLY A 45 6.44 1.39 4.12
N GLY A 46 7.45 2.05 4.72
CA GLY A 46 8.57 2.63 3.98
C GLY A 46 8.15 3.82 3.11
N ARG A 47 8.60 3.86 1.86
CA ARG A 47 8.03 4.75 0.83
C ARG A 47 6.64 4.24 0.45
N GLN A 48 5.62 5.01 0.82
CA GLN A 48 4.23 4.67 0.55
C GLN A 48 3.57 5.70 -0.36
N VAL A 49 2.66 5.23 -1.20
CA VAL A 49 1.70 6.08 -1.92
C VAL A 49 0.30 5.62 -1.54
N TRP A 50 -0.57 6.57 -1.17
CA TRP A 50 -1.96 6.30 -0.86
C TRP A 50 -2.84 7.10 -1.80
N ILE A 51 -3.84 6.46 -2.37
CA ILE A 51 -4.73 7.06 -3.36
C ILE A 51 -6.16 6.90 -2.87
N ASP A 52 -6.86 8.02 -2.75
CA ASP A 52 -8.30 8.09 -2.53
C ASP A 52 -9.04 8.00 -3.86
N HIS A 53 -9.90 7.01 -3.98
CA HIS A 53 -10.71 6.72 -5.16
C HIS A 53 -12.14 7.27 -5.04
N GLY A 54 -12.46 7.95 -3.93
CA GLY A 54 -13.81 8.39 -3.57
C GLY A 54 -14.62 7.32 -2.83
N ASN A 55 -15.76 7.72 -2.29
CA ASN A 55 -16.71 6.85 -1.57
C ASN A 55 -16.05 6.02 -0.44
N GLY A 56 -15.08 6.61 0.26
CA GLY A 56 -14.40 5.94 1.37
C GLY A 56 -13.39 4.87 0.96
N ILE A 57 -13.10 4.71 -0.35
CA ILE A 57 -12.20 3.68 -0.85
C ILE A 57 -10.80 4.25 -1.07
N LEU A 58 -9.81 3.65 -0.39
CA LEU A 58 -8.39 3.96 -0.61
C LEU A 58 -7.63 2.72 -1.08
N SER A 59 -6.63 2.93 -1.92
CA SER A 59 -5.56 1.95 -2.16
C SER A 59 -4.24 2.45 -1.60
N THR A 60 -3.46 1.53 -1.03
CA THR A 60 -2.11 1.83 -0.51
C THR A 60 -1.07 0.95 -1.21
N TYR A 61 0.07 1.55 -1.52
CA TYR A 61 1.20 0.92 -2.21
C TYR A 61 2.43 1.17 -1.37
N ASN A 62 2.98 0.10 -0.80
CA ASN A 62 4.00 0.20 0.23
C ASN A 62 5.28 -0.51 -0.20
N HIS A 63 6.35 -0.28 0.57
CA HIS A 63 7.68 -0.80 0.35
C HIS A 63 8.30 -0.38 -1.00
N LEU A 64 7.91 0.77 -1.54
CA LEU A 64 8.39 1.21 -2.85
C LEU A 64 9.90 1.51 -2.81
N SER A 65 10.64 1.09 -3.83
CA SER A 65 12.05 1.49 -3.95
C SER A 65 12.18 2.97 -4.27
N LYS A 66 11.22 3.49 -5.04
CA LYS A 66 11.12 4.89 -5.45
C LYS A 66 9.67 5.25 -5.79
N ILE A 67 9.28 6.47 -5.44
CA ILE A 67 8.03 7.10 -5.88
C ILE A 67 8.30 7.86 -7.19
N ASP A 68 7.39 7.78 -8.16
CA ASP A 68 7.51 8.52 -9.41
C ASP A 68 7.47 10.03 -9.13
N GLY A 69 8.38 10.81 -9.74
CA GLY A 69 8.57 12.23 -9.41
C GLY A 69 7.37 13.12 -9.71
N LYS A 70 6.38 12.63 -10.48
CA LYS A 70 5.11 13.33 -10.72
C LYS A 70 4.07 13.07 -9.63
N ILE A 71 4.34 12.18 -8.68
CA ILE A 71 3.41 11.78 -7.62
C ILE A 71 3.71 12.58 -6.36
N ASN A 72 2.77 13.43 -6.00
CA ASN A 72 2.76 14.22 -4.78
C ASN A 72 1.32 14.26 -4.23
N THR A 73 1.16 14.58 -2.95
CA THR A 73 -0.17 14.78 -2.35
C THR A 73 -0.97 15.81 -3.15
N GLY A 74 -2.25 15.52 -3.39
CA GLY A 74 -3.17 16.32 -4.22
C GLY A 74 -3.14 15.99 -5.71
N VAL A 75 -2.16 15.23 -6.20
CA VAL A 75 -2.08 14.85 -7.62
C VAL A 75 -3.20 13.87 -7.98
N ARG A 76 -3.92 14.16 -9.07
CA ARG A 76 -4.85 13.20 -9.68
C ARG A 76 -4.06 12.18 -10.49
N VAL A 77 -4.42 10.91 -10.33
CA VAL A 77 -3.84 9.79 -11.08
C VAL A 77 -4.92 9.06 -11.85
N LYS A 78 -4.54 8.47 -12.98
CA LYS A 78 -5.38 7.58 -13.78
C LYS A 78 -5.09 6.12 -13.50
N LYS A 79 -6.08 5.25 -13.68
CA LYS A 79 -5.89 3.80 -13.70
C LYS A 79 -4.74 3.45 -14.66
N GLY A 80 -3.83 2.60 -14.19
CA GLY A 80 -2.64 2.20 -14.96
C GLY A 80 -1.53 3.25 -14.98
N GLN A 81 -1.72 4.45 -14.44
CA GLN A 81 -0.66 5.44 -14.31
C GLN A 81 0.41 4.92 -13.36
N ARG A 82 1.68 5.05 -13.75
CA ARG A 82 2.81 4.67 -12.89
C ARG A 82 2.88 5.59 -11.68
N ILE A 83 3.07 4.98 -10.52
CA ILE A 83 3.21 5.69 -9.25
C ILE A 83 4.55 5.42 -8.56
N GLY A 84 5.28 4.39 -8.99
CA GLY A 84 6.60 4.09 -8.46
C GLY A 84 7.15 2.76 -8.93
N TRP A 85 8.06 2.20 -8.14
CA TRP A 85 8.71 0.91 -8.40
C TRP A 85 8.70 0.06 -7.13
N VAL A 86 8.56 -1.25 -7.32
CA VAL A 86 8.65 -2.23 -6.23
C VAL A 86 10.02 -2.12 -5.56
N GLY A 87 10.05 -2.28 -4.25
CA GLY A 87 11.27 -2.28 -3.47
C GLY A 87 11.08 -3.05 -2.18
N ASN A 88 11.93 -2.75 -1.21
CA ASN A 88 11.93 -3.32 0.13
C ASN A 88 11.97 -2.23 1.20
N SER A 89 11.55 -1.00 0.88
CA SER A 89 11.72 0.11 1.81
C SER A 89 10.93 -0.09 3.10
N GLY A 90 11.48 0.27 4.26
CA GLY A 90 10.85 0.02 5.56
C GLY A 90 10.92 -1.44 6.03
N LEU A 91 11.56 -2.33 5.28
CA LEU A 91 11.81 -3.72 5.68
C LEU A 91 13.24 -3.90 6.20
N LEU A 92 13.48 -5.01 6.91
CA LEU A 92 14.80 -5.35 7.45
C LEU A 92 15.88 -5.39 6.35
N GLY A 93 15.52 -5.84 5.14
CA GLY A 93 16.44 -5.86 4.00
C GLY A 93 17.01 -4.47 3.69
N GLU A 94 16.19 -3.42 3.65
CA GLU A 94 16.69 -2.05 3.42
C GLU A 94 17.54 -1.56 4.61
N ALA A 95 17.12 -1.84 5.85
CA ALA A 95 17.85 -1.45 7.05
C ALA A 95 19.25 -2.09 7.15
N GLN A 96 19.44 -3.26 6.52
CA GLN A 96 20.72 -3.96 6.39
C GLN A 96 21.52 -3.55 5.14
N GLY A 97 21.04 -2.58 4.35
CA GLY A 97 21.65 -2.19 3.08
C GLY A 97 21.55 -3.25 1.97
N GLN A 98 20.63 -4.20 2.13
CA GLN A 98 20.43 -5.33 1.22
C GLN A 98 19.24 -5.11 0.28
N LYS A 99 19.21 -5.88 -0.81
CA LYS A 99 18.15 -5.83 -1.83
C LYS A 99 17.12 -6.97 -1.74
N TRP A 100 17.22 -7.86 -0.76
CA TRP A 100 16.26 -8.96 -0.60
C TRP A 100 14.94 -8.46 0.02
N GLY A 101 13.90 -9.30 -0.07
CA GLY A 101 12.58 -8.99 0.49
C GLY A 101 11.78 -7.98 -0.32
N GLN A 102 12.20 -7.69 -1.56
CA GLN A 102 11.49 -6.79 -2.45
C GLN A 102 10.13 -7.36 -2.85
N HIS A 103 9.06 -6.65 -2.52
CA HIS A 103 7.69 -7.01 -2.88
C HIS A 103 6.80 -5.77 -2.80
N LEU A 104 5.61 -5.84 -3.41
CA LEU A 104 4.58 -4.82 -3.23
C LEU A 104 3.65 -5.27 -2.10
N HIS A 105 3.59 -4.52 -1.01
CA HIS A 105 2.50 -4.66 -0.05
C HIS A 105 1.38 -3.71 -0.49
N PHE A 106 0.31 -4.29 -1.01
CA PHE A 106 -0.85 -3.58 -1.54
C PHE A 106 -2.06 -3.81 -0.64
N GLU A 107 -2.83 -2.75 -0.39
CA GLU A 107 -4.04 -2.84 0.42
C GLU A 107 -5.18 -2.04 -0.18
N LEU A 108 -6.40 -2.50 0.10
CA LEU A 108 -7.61 -1.73 -0.07
C LEU A 108 -8.19 -1.40 1.31
N TRP A 109 -8.64 -0.17 1.47
CA TRP A 109 -9.28 0.33 2.67
C TRP A 109 -10.66 0.86 2.31
N VAL A 110 -11.66 0.53 3.12
CA VAL A 110 -13.05 0.97 2.97
C VAL A 110 -13.48 1.60 4.28
N ASP A 111 -13.86 2.88 4.24
CA ASP A 111 -14.31 3.66 5.40
C ASP A 111 -13.32 3.60 6.59
N GLY A 112 -12.02 3.67 6.28
CA GLY A 112 -10.94 3.68 7.27
C GLY A 112 -10.57 2.31 7.83
N ILE A 113 -11.13 1.22 7.30
CA ILE A 113 -10.82 -0.16 7.70
C ILE A 113 -10.21 -0.92 6.52
N TYR A 114 -9.14 -1.68 6.76
CA TYR A 114 -8.55 -2.55 5.74
C TYR A 114 -9.56 -3.63 5.32
N LEU A 115 -9.73 -3.83 4.01
CA LEU A 115 -10.63 -4.83 3.45
C LEU A 115 -10.14 -6.24 3.83
N GLY A 116 -10.83 -6.86 4.79
CA GLY A 116 -10.44 -8.15 5.38
C GLY A 116 -10.28 -8.11 6.90
N TYR A 117 -10.24 -6.92 7.51
CA TYR A 117 -10.16 -6.79 8.96
C TYR A 117 -11.39 -7.42 9.63
N ASN A 118 -11.14 -8.33 10.58
CA ASN A 118 -12.16 -9.09 11.30
C ASN A 118 -13.10 -9.95 10.41
N MET A 119 -12.72 -10.21 9.15
CA MET A 119 -13.48 -11.09 8.27
C MET A 119 -12.98 -12.54 8.36
N SER A 120 -13.89 -13.51 8.26
CA SER A 120 -13.50 -14.91 8.14
C SER A 120 -12.85 -15.17 6.78
N LEU A 121 -11.99 -16.20 6.69
CA LEU A 121 -11.41 -16.62 5.41
C LEU A 121 -12.48 -16.98 4.38
N VAL A 122 -13.65 -17.45 4.81
CA VAL A 122 -14.77 -17.78 3.93
C VAL A 122 -15.34 -16.52 3.31
N ASP A 123 -15.57 -15.47 4.12
CA ASP A 123 -16.10 -14.19 3.65
C ASP A 123 -15.11 -13.49 2.72
N ILE A 124 -13.83 -13.45 3.08
CA ILE A 124 -12.77 -12.90 2.23
C ILE A 124 -12.79 -13.62 0.87
N LYS A 125 -12.79 -14.96 0.85
CA LYS A 125 -12.87 -15.74 -0.39
C LYS A 125 -14.15 -15.50 -1.18
N ARG A 126 -15.27 -15.16 -0.53
CA ARG A 126 -16.53 -14.84 -1.21
C ARG A 126 -16.45 -13.48 -1.89
N TYR A 127 -15.93 -12.46 -1.21
CA TYR A 127 -15.72 -11.12 -1.78
C TYR A 127 -14.71 -11.16 -2.92
N LEU A 128 -13.56 -11.80 -2.73
CA LEU A 128 -12.54 -11.90 -3.79
C LEU A 128 -13.06 -12.67 -5.00
N ARG A 129 -13.87 -13.72 -4.79
CA ARG A 129 -14.56 -14.39 -5.89
C ARG A 129 -15.50 -13.44 -6.61
N TRP A 130 -16.25 -12.60 -5.92
CA TRP A 130 -17.13 -11.63 -6.58
C TRP A 130 -16.36 -10.53 -7.33
N ILE A 131 -15.26 -10.02 -6.76
CA ILE A 131 -14.41 -8.97 -7.36
C ILE A 131 -13.66 -9.48 -8.59
N PHE A 132 -13.07 -10.69 -8.49
CA PHE A 132 -12.25 -11.28 -9.55
C PHE A 132 -13.00 -12.28 -10.43
N ALA A 133 -14.25 -12.62 -10.12
CA ALA A 133 -15.09 -13.34 -11.05
C ALA A 133 -15.17 -12.49 -12.32
N ILE A 134 -14.66 -13.05 -13.40
CA ILE A 134 -14.93 -12.57 -14.75
C ILE A 134 -16.45 -12.62 -14.88
N ARG A 135 -17.09 -11.45 -14.79
CA ARG A 135 -18.38 -11.27 -15.43
C ARG A 135 -18.03 -11.14 -16.89
N ASP A 136 -18.13 -12.24 -17.63
CA ASP A 136 -18.37 -12.11 -19.06
C ASP A 136 -19.60 -11.22 -19.16
N MET A 137 -19.37 -9.95 -19.47
CA MET A 137 -20.44 -9.05 -19.82
C MET A 137 -20.91 -9.55 -21.17
N GLU A 138 -21.97 -10.36 -21.16
CA GLU A 138 -22.88 -10.43 -22.30
C GLU A 138 -23.36 -9.01 -22.57
N GLU A 139 -22.69 -8.33 -23.50
CA GLU A 139 -23.31 -7.28 -24.28
C GLU A 139 -24.39 -7.95 -25.14
N ASN A 140 -25.65 -7.77 -24.74
CA ASN A 140 -26.82 -7.80 -25.62
C ASN A 140 -27.53 -6.45 -25.49
#